data_AF-A0A8T6RJC5-F1
#
_entry.id   AF-A0A8T6RJC5-F1
#
_cell.length_a   1.000
_cell.length_b   1.000
_cell.length_c   1.000
_cell.angle_alpha   90.00
_cell.angle_beta   90.00
_cell.angle_gamma   90.00
#
_symmetry.space_group_name_H-M   'P 1'
#
loop_
_entity.id
_entity.type
_entity.pdbx_description
1 polymer ?
#
loop_
_entity_poly.entity_id
_entity_poly.type
_entity_poly.pdbx_seq_one_letter_code
_entity_poly.pdbx_strand_id
1 'polypeptide(L)'
;MKDFNRLYEETKQMSRDEIIKNGLPILISLIEKAKEIGLIKVLKEFPDITEFLRNKISIFEPDDALLMFKEYVPLIYDGVISLIEENEEIKHKIEGTEDICVAMEIDDADFAVTGKLKEARMSYQMGINNNVDLIIKMKKDAMKKLLSGELEVVQGLKSGVIKAEGNITKALGLRPIIDIISKEISIKPMNIQIE
;
A
#
# COMPACT_ATOMS: atom_id res chain seq x y z
N MET A 1 14.88 14.59 7.48
CA MET A 1 14.27 15.42 6.41
C MET A 1 15.28 15.85 5.33
N LYS A 2 16.42 16.48 5.68
CA LYS A 2 17.45 16.86 4.67
C LYS A 2 17.90 15.69 3.78
N ASP A 3 18.17 14.52 4.39
CA ASP A 3 18.59 13.33 3.64
C ASP A 3 17.49 12.78 2.73
N PHE A 4 16.24 12.79 3.20
CA PHE A 4 15.09 12.40 2.39
C PHE A 4 14.95 13.31 1.17
N ASN A 5 14.99 14.63 1.37
CA ASN A 5 14.92 15.60 0.27
C ASN A 5 16.03 15.37 -0.75
N ARG A 6 17.27 15.14 -0.28
CA ARG A 6 18.40 14.85 -1.15
C ARG A 6 18.15 13.60 -2.00
N LEU A 7 17.77 12.48 -1.37
CA LEU A 7 17.48 11.23 -2.09
C LEU A 7 16.31 11.40 -3.08
N TYR A 8 15.28 12.12 -2.69
CA TYR A 8 14.12 12.40 -3.52
C TYR A 8 14.50 13.17 -4.79
N GLU A 9 15.22 14.28 -4.64
CA GLU A 9 15.68 15.11 -5.76
C GLU A 9 16.69 14.37 -6.65
N GLU A 10 17.63 13.64 -6.07
CA GLU A 10 18.59 12.80 -6.82
C GLU A 10 17.84 11.80 -7.70
N THR A 11 16.87 11.07 -7.14
CA THR A 11 16.11 10.06 -7.88
C THR A 11 15.18 10.67 -8.93
N LYS A 12 14.69 11.90 -8.71
CA LYS A 12 13.85 12.64 -9.67
C LYS A 12 14.62 13.06 -10.92
N GLN A 13 15.90 13.36 -10.79
CA GLN A 13 16.77 13.78 -11.89
C GLN A 13 17.35 12.60 -12.69
N MET A 14 17.30 11.38 -12.17
CA MET A 14 17.80 10.20 -12.87
C MET A 14 16.99 9.89 -14.13
N SER A 15 17.71 9.60 -15.22
CA SER A 15 17.16 9.02 -16.42
C SER A 15 16.60 7.62 -16.17
N ARG A 16 15.77 7.13 -17.11
CA ARG A 16 15.21 5.77 -17.02
C ARG A 16 16.30 4.71 -16.89
N ASP A 17 17.36 4.80 -17.68
CA ASP A 17 18.44 3.82 -17.68
C ASP A 17 19.24 3.83 -16.38
N GLU A 18 19.45 5.01 -15.79
CA GLU A 18 20.08 5.15 -14.48
C GLU A 18 19.23 4.53 -13.36
N ILE A 19 17.91 4.69 -13.43
CA ILE A 19 16.98 4.11 -12.44
C ILE A 19 16.96 2.59 -12.54
N ILE A 20 16.94 2.03 -13.76
CA ILE A 20 17.01 0.59 -13.97
C ILE A 20 18.32 0.03 -13.40
N LYS A 21 19.44 0.72 -13.63
CA LYS A 21 20.76 0.22 -13.23
C LYS A 21 21.08 0.39 -11.75
N ASN A 22 20.69 1.53 -11.17
CA ASN A 22 21.15 1.96 -9.84
C ASN A 22 20.02 2.49 -8.92
N GLY A 23 18.79 2.60 -9.41
CA GLY A 23 17.71 3.28 -8.71
C GLY A 23 17.08 2.47 -7.58
N LEU A 24 17.09 1.14 -7.65
CA LEU A 24 16.43 0.29 -6.65
C LEU A 24 16.97 0.51 -5.21
N PRO A 25 18.30 0.48 -4.96
CA PRO A 25 18.82 0.78 -3.62
C PRO A 25 18.44 2.17 -3.11
N ILE A 26 18.41 3.16 -4.01
CA ILE A 26 18.09 4.56 -3.66
C ILE A 26 16.62 4.70 -3.26
N LEU A 27 15.72 4.05 -4.00
CA LEU A 27 14.29 4.03 -3.68
C LEU A 27 14.01 3.27 -2.37
N ILE A 28 14.72 2.17 -2.10
CA ILE A 28 14.64 1.48 -0.81
C ILE A 28 15.07 2.42 0.32
N SER A 29 16.23 3.08 0.18
CA SER A 29 16.69 4.06 1.18
C SER A 29 15.73 5.23 1.35
N LEU A 30 15.05 5.67 0.28
CA LEU A 30 14.02 6.69 0.36
C LEU A 30 12.83 6.23 1.20
N ILE A 31 12.37 4.99 1.01
CA ILE A 31 11.29 4.37 1.80
C ILE A 31 11.71 4.21 3.28
N GLU A 32 12.93 3.73 3.53
CA GLU A 32 13.49 3.62 4.89
C GLU A 32 13.52 4.99 5.60
N LYS A 33 13.97 6.03 4.90
CA LYS A 33 13.95 7.40 5.46
C LYS A 33 12.53 7.94 5.66
N ALA A 34 11.57 7.56 4.82
CA ALA A 34 10.17 7.88 5.07
C ALA A 34 9.65 7.21 6.35
N LYS A 35 10.05 5.96 6.65
CA LYS A 35 9.68 5.27 7.90
C LYS A 35 10.19 6.03 9.13
N GLU A 36 11.44 6.49 9.10
CA GLU A 36 12.02 7.30 10.18
C GLU A 36 11.29 8.64 10.40
N ILE A 37 10.75 9.23 9.34
CA ILE A 37 10.10 10.55 9.37
C ILE A 37 8.60 10.45 9.69
N GLY A 38 7.95 9.35 9.30
CA GLY A 38 6.51 9.15 9.32
C GLY A 38 5.83 9.55 8.02
N LEU A 39 4.95 8.68 7.51
CA LEU A 39 4.27 8.83 6.21
C LEU A 39 3.56 10.17 6.06
N ILE A 40 2.79 10.59 7.07
CA ILE A 40 1.96 11.80 6.99
C ILE A 40 2.80 13.06 6.84
N LYS A 41 3.94 13.11 7.54
CA LYS A 41 4.88 14.23 7.43
C LYS A 41 5.54 14.26 6.06
N VAL A 42 5.91 13.10 5.51
CA VAL A 42 6.45 12.99 4.14
C VAL A 42 5.44 13.48 3.12
N LEU A 43 4.18 13.03 3.20
CA LEU A 43 3.13 13.42 2.25
C LEU A 43 2.83 14.92 2.27
N LYS A 44 2.85 15.55 3.45
CA LYS A 44 2.64 17.01 3.59
C LYS A 44 3.75 17.82 2.96
N GLU A 45 5.00 17.37 3.06
CA GLU A 45 6.18 18.07 2.54
C GLU A 45 6.43 17.76 1.06
N PHE A 46 6.09 16.54 0.61
CA PHE A 46 6.29 16.04 -0.75
C PHE A 46 4.97 15.50 -1.31
N PRO A 47 4.01 16.37 -1.68
CA PRO A 47 2.68 15.96 -2.10
C PRO A 47 2.66 15.12 -3.39
N ASP A 48 3.69 15.22 -4.23
CA ASP A 48 3.86 14.44 -5.45
C ASP A 48 4.57 13.09 -5.25
N ILE A 49 4.98 12.75 -4.02
CA ILE A 49 5.78 11.54 -3.74
C ILE A 49 5.07 10.24 -4.15
N THR A 50 3.74 10.18 -4.02
CA THR A 50 2.95 8.98 -4.32
C THR A 50 2.89 8.72 -5.82
N GLU A 51 2.65 9.77 -6.62
CA GLU A 51 2.72 9.72 -8.07
C GLU A 51 4.14 9.46 -8.56
N PHE A 52 5.14 10.08 -7.93
CA PHE A 52 6.55 9.82 -8.20
C PHE A 52 6.89 8.34 -8.02
N LEU A 53 6.59 7.76 -6.85
CA LEU A 53 6.89 6.35 -6.56
C LEU A 53 6.15 5.42 -7.54
N ARG A 54 4.86 5.68 -7.79
CA ARG A 54 4.06 4.95 -8.79
C ARG A 54 4.74 4.91 -10.16
N ASN A 55 5.19 6.07 -10.64
CA ASN A 55 5.86 6.20 -11.93
C ASN A 55 7.22 5.50 -11.97
N LYS A 56 7.90 5.36 -10.82
CA LYS A 56 9.15 4.59 -10.76
C LYS A 56 8.90 3.08 -10.71
N ILE A 57 7.89 2.62 -9.98
CA ILE A 57 7.54 1.19 -9.87
C ILE A 57 7.26 0.56 -11.24
N SER A 58 6.61 1.28 -12.16
CA SER A 58 6.32 0.76 -13.52
C SER A 58 7.58 0.38 -14.31
N ILE A 59 8.73 1.00 -13.99
CA ILE A 59 10.01 0.80 -14.68
C ILE A 59 10.69 -0.51 -14.27
N PHE A 60 10.47 -0.97 -13.03
CA PHE A 60 11.16 -2.12 -12.46
C PHE A 60 10.56 -3.45 -12.88
N GLU A 61 11.36 -4.51 -12.90
CA GLU A 61 10.84 -5.87 -13.06
C GLU A 61 9.97 -6.27 -11.84
N PRO A 62 9.05 -7.24 -11.99
CA PRO A 62 8.14 -7.62 -10.91
C PRO A 62 8.83 -8.05 -9.60
N ASP A 63 10.02 -8.63 -9.66
CA ASP A 63 10.80 -9.01 -8.48
C ASP A 63 11.33 -7.80 -7.71
N ASP A 64 11.87 -6.81 -8.42
CA ASP A 64 12.35 -5.56 -7.83
C ASP A 64 11.19 -4.74 -7.25
N ALA A 65 10.04 -4.72 -7.95
CA ALA A 65 8.82 -4.11 -7.45
C ALA A 65 8.35 -4.79 -6.14
N LEU A 66 8.45 -6.12 -6.04
CA LEU A 66 8.13 -6.85 -4.82
C LEU A 66 9.09 -6.49 -3.68
N LEU A 67 10.39 -6.33 -3.94
CA LEU A 67 11.35 -5.88 -2.92
C LEU A 67 10.98 -4.51 -2.36
N MET A 68 10.65 -3.55 -3.22
CA MET A 68 10.19 -2.24 -2.77
C MET A 68 8.86 -2.33 -2.01
N PHE A 69 7.92 -3.16 -2.46
CA PHE A 69 6.63 -3.33 -1.79
C PHE A 69 6.78 -3.87 -0.37
N LYS A 70 7.66 -4.86 -0.16
CA LYS A 70 7.99 -5.38 1.17
C LYS A 70 8.42 -4.28 2.14
N GLU A 71 9.23 -3.34 1.65
CA GLU A 71 9.66 -2.19 2.44
C GLU A 71 8.55 -1.15 2.62
N TYR A 72 7.68 -0.98 1.64
CA TYR A 72 6.61 0.00 1.69
C TYR A 72 5.46 -0.39 2.62
N VAL A 73 5.18 -1.69 2.77
CA VAL A 73 4.07 -2.21 3.59
C VAL A 73 4.10 -1.66 5.02
N PRO A 74 5.21 -1.76 5.79
CA PRO A 74 5.26 -1.19 7.13
C PRO A 74 4.98 0.31 7.16
N LEU A 75 5.56 1.07 6.23
CA LEU A 75 5.38 2.52 6.16
C LEU A 75 3.90 2.90 5.98
N ILE A 76 3.17 2.18 5.12
CA ILE A 76 1.74 2.42 4.90
C ILE A 76 0.93 2.05 6.13
N TYR A 77 1.11 0.85 6.68
CA TYR A 77 0.31 0.42 7.82
C TYR A 77 0.57 1.28 9.06
N ASP A 78 1.82 1.59 9.37
CA ASP A 78 2.17 2.47 10.49
C ASP A 78 1.57 3.88 10.27
N GLY A 79 1.67 4.41 9.05
CA GLY A 79 1.07 5.69 8.69
C GLY A 79 -0.45 5.72 8.82
N VAL A 80 -1.14 4.65 8.42
CA VAL A 80 -2.59 4.50 8.60
C VAL A 80 -2.96 4.38 10.07
N ILE A 81 -2.21 3.61 10.86
CA ILE A 81 -2.44 3.48 12.30
C ILE A 81 -2.30 4.85 12.98
N SER A 82 -1.24 5.61 12.68
CA SER A 82 -1.09 6.97 13.21
C SER A 82 -2.23 7.89 12.80
N LEU A 83 -2.70 7.81 11.55
CA LEU A 83 -3.88 8.60 11.12
C LEU A 83 -5.14 8.25 11.90
N ILE A 84 -5.39 6.97 12.13
CA ILE A 84 -6.51 6.52 12.94
C ILE A 84 -6.39 7.09 14.35
N GLU A 85 -5.19 7.07 14.94
CA GLU A 85 -4.95 7.61 16.28
C GLU A 85 -5.06 9.13 16.38
N GLU A 86 -4.84 9.86 15.28
CA GLU A 86 -4.85 11.33 15.25
C GLU A 86 -6.18 11.93 14.75
N ASN A 87 -7.02 11.16 14.04
CA ASN A 87 -8.24 11.64 13.40
C ASN A 87 -9.51 11.05 14.04
N GLU A 88 -10.24 11.88 14.80
CA GLU A 88 -11.46 11.49 15.50
C GLU A 88 -12.59 11.01 14.58
N GLU A 89 -12.69 11.52 13.34
CA GLU A 89 -13.67 11.03 12.37
C GLU A 89 -13.37 9.58 11.97
N ILE A 90 -12.10 9.27 11.73
CA ILE A 90 -11.66 7.91 11.39
C ILE A 90 -11.87 6.97 12.59
N LYS A 91 -11.53 7.41 13.81
CA LYS A 91 -11.76 6.62 15.04
C LYS A 91 -13.22 6.23 15.19
N HIS A 92 -14.12 7.22 15.16
CA HIS A 92 -15.55 6.96 15.30
C HIS A 92 -16.09 6.02 14.22
N LYS A 93 -15.55 6.11 12.99
CA LYS A 93 -15.95 5.19 11.92
C LYS A 93 -15.50 3.76 12.19
N ILE A 94 -14.28 3.60 12.71
CA ILE A 94 -13.71 2.31 13.07
C ILE A 94 -14.42 1.67 14.25
N GLU A 95 -14.84 2.45 15.26
CA GLU A 95 -15.64 1.96 16.39
C GLU A 95 -16.96 1.32 15.96
N GLY A 96 -17.56 1.82 14.87
CA GLY A 96 -18.79 1.28 14.28
C GLY A 96 -18.57 0.18 13.24
N THR A 97 -17.34 -0.30 13.05
CA THR A 97 -17.01 -1.31 12.04
C THR A 97 -16.75 -2.66 12.70
N GLU A 98 -17.31 -3.72 12.14
CA GLU A 98 -17.10 -5.08 12.63
C GLU A 98 -15.61 -5.50 12.52
N ASP A 99 -15.15 -6.31 13.48
CA ASP A 99 -13.83 -6.93 13.45
C ASP A 99 -13.59 -7.63 12.12
N ILE A 100 -12.47 -7.36 11.45
CA ILE A 100 -12.13 -7.98 10.17
C ILE A 100 -10.63 -8.25 10.03
N CYS A 101 -10.30 -9.39 9.44
CA CYS A 101 -8.95 -9.83 9.13
C CYS A 101 -8.81 -10.08 7.63
N VAL A 102 -7.98 -9.30 6.93
CA VAL A 102 -7.75 -9.41 5.48
C VAL A 102 -6.29 -9.70 5.21
N ALA A 103 -6.00 -10.71 4.39
CA ALA A 103 -4.66 -10.98 3.89
C ALA A 103 -4.54 -10.62 2.41
N MET A 104 -3.35 -10.16 2.03
CA MET A 104 -2.87 -10.10 0.65
C MET A 104 -1.75 -11.12 0.49
N GLU A 105 -1.84 -11.98 -0.51
CA GLU A 105 -0.87 -13.02 -0.83
C GLU A 105 -0.37 -12.84 -2.27
N ILE A 106 0.95 -12.92 -2.44
CA ILE A 106 1.59 -12.94 -3.76
C ILE A 106 1.87 -14.39 -4.13
N ASP A 107 1.03 -15.00 -4.96
CA ASP A 107 0.95 -16.47 -5.12
C ASP A 107 2.18 -17.11 -5.79
N ASP A 108 2.94 -16.33 -6.55
CA ASP A 108 4.20 -16.71 -7.19
C ASP A 108 5.44 -16.19 -6.41
N ALA A 109 5.28 -15.87 -5.13
CA ALA A 109 6.35 -15.52 -4.20
C ALA A 109 6.06 -16.02 -2.78
N ASP A 110 7.11 -16.20 -1.97
CA ASP A 110 6.94 -16.40 -0.52
C ASP A 110 6.72 -15.03 0.15
N PHE A 111 5.56 -14.43 -0.09
CA PHE A 111 5.19 -13.15 0.50
C PHE A 111 3.68 -13.00 0.69
N ALA A 112 3.31 -12.61 1.91
CA ALA A 112 1.98 -12.18 2.24
C ALA A 112 2.02 -11.11 3.34
N VAL A 113 0.93 -10.38 3.49
CA VAL A 113 0.69 -9.46 4.61
C VAL A 113 -0.75 -9.61 5.07
N THR A 114 -0.96 -9.67 6.37
CA THR A 114 -2.29 -9.70 6.99
C THR A 114 -2.52 -8.39 7.74
N GLY A 115 -3.58 -7.66 7.38
CA GLY A 115 -4.11 -6.53 8.12
C GLY A 115 -5.33 -6.95 8.94
N LYS A 116 -5.46 -6.42 10.15
CA LYS A 116 -6.54 -6.75 11.07
C LYS A 116 -7.09 -5.50 11.72
N LEU A 117 -8.39 -5.31 11.62
CA LEU A 117 -9.17 -4.42 12.47
C LEU A 117 -9.84 -5.27 13.54
N LYS A 118 -9.55 -4.99 14.81
CA LYS A 118 -10.16 -5.69 15.94
C LYS A 118 -10.35 -4.73 17.10
N GLU A 119 -11.53 -4.72 17.71
CA GLU A 119 -11.85 -3.87 18.87
C GLU A 119 -11.47 -2.41 18.62
N ALA A 120 -11.87 -1.90 17.44
CA ALA A 120 -11.56 -0.55 16.96
C ALA A 120 -10.06 -0.23 16.79
N ARG A 121 -9.18 -1.24 16.73
CA ARG A 121 -7.73 -1.06 16.54
C ARG A 121 -7.25 -1.76 15.29
N MET A 122 -6.44 -1.06 14.51
CA MET A 122 -5.77 -1.63 13.35
C MET A 122 -4.40 -2.18 13.74
N SER A 123 -4.05 -3.32 13.16
CA SER A 123 -2.75 -3.97 13.30
C SER A 123 -2.42 -4.71 12.01
N TYR A 124 -1.16 -5.09 11.82
CA TYR A 124 -0.74 -5.90 10.68
C TYR A 124 0.42 -6.82 11.06
N GLN A 125 0.63 -7.83 10.23
CA GLN A 125 1.80 -8.71 10.30
C GLN A 125 2.17 -9.18 8.90
N MET A 126 3.46 -9.44 8.68
CA MET A 126 3.91 -10.17 7.51
C MET A 126 3.49 -11.65 7.62
N GLY A 127 3.16 -12.26 6.49
CA GLY A 127 2.61 -13.61 6.40
C GLY A 127 1.08 -13.67 6.49
N ILE A 128 0.55 -14.89 6.38
CA ILE A 128 -0.88 -15.18 6.49
C ILE A 128 -1.19 -15.62 7.92
N ASN A 129 -2.23 -15.02 8.54
CA ASN A 129 -2.76 -15.51 9.81
C ASN A 129 -3.72 -16.69 9.59
N ASN A 130 -3.77 -17.60 10.56
CA ASN A 130 -4.86 -18.56 10.65
C ASN A 130 -6.14 -17.78 11.05
N ASN A 131 -7.25 -17.98 10.33
CA ASN A 131 -8.51 -17.24 10.50
C ASN A 131 -8.53 -15.82 9.89
N VAL A 132 -8.20 -15.74 8.60
CA VAL A 132 -8.47 -14.57 7.76
C VAL A 132 -9.90 -14.65 7.23
N ASP A 133 -10.62 -13.53 7.25
CA ASP A 133 -11.97 -13.43 6.69
C ASP A 133 -11.93 -13.36 5.17
N LEU A 134 -10.87 -12.77 4.62
CA LEU A 134 -10.65 -12.61 3.18
C LEU A 134 -9.16 -12.75 2.86
N ILE A 135 -8.84 -13.52 1.82
CA ILE A 135 -7.51 -13.54 1.18
C ILE A 135 -7.64 -12.98 -0.23
N ILE A 136 -6.86 -11.95 -0.53
CA ILE A 136 -6.68 -11.41 -1.87
C ILE A 136 -5.38 -11.98 -2.43
N LYS A 137 -5.47 -12.79 -3.49
CA LYS A 137 -4.32 -13.43 -4.13
C LYS A 137 -4.03 -12.80 -5.48
N MET A 138 -2.76 -12.57 -5.80
CA MET A 138 -2.33 -12.09 -7.10
C MET A 138 -0.87 -12.48 -7.37
N LYS A 139 -0.45 -12.46 -8.64
CA LYS A 139 0.97 -12.63 -9.02
C LYS A 139 1.76 -11.33 -8.83
N LYS A 140 3.09 -11.43 -8.76
CA LYS A 140 4.01 -10.28 -8.74
C LYS A 140 3.73 -9.26 -9.84
N ASP A 141 3.46 -9.71 -11.07
CA ASP A 141 3.15 -8.83 -12.20
C ASP A 141 1.85 -8.03 -11.97
N ALA A 142 0.81 -8.69 -11.45
CA ALA A 142 -0.46 -8.04 -11.11
C ALA A 142 -0.28 -7.04 -9.96
N MET A 143 0.50 -7.38 -8.95
CA MET A 143 0.85 -6.49 -7.84
C MET A 143 1.60 -5.26 -8.36
N LYS A 144 2.62 -5.44 -9.20
CA LYS A 144 3.36 -4.33 -9.83
C LYS A 144 2.39 -3.40 -10.56
N LYS A 145 1.52 -3.95 -11.42
CA LYS A 145 0.53 -3.17 -12.18
C LYS A 145 -0.46 -2.44 -11.28
N LEU A 146 -0.86 -3.04 -10.16
CA LEU A 146 -1.73 -2.41 -9.18
C LEU A 146 -1.02 -1.23 -8.50
N LEU A 147 0.24 -1.40 -8.08
CA LEU A 147 1.04 -0.33 -7.48
C LEU A 147 1.37 0.79 -8.46
N SER A 148 1.62 0.46 -9.73
CA SER A 148 1.84 1.45 -10.79
C SER A 148 0.55 2.11 -11.29
N GLY A 149 -0.62 1.63 -10.88
CA GLY A 149 -1.91 2.12 -11.34
C GLY A 149 -2.31 1.68 -12.75
N GLU A 150 -1.60 0.73 -13.34
CA GLU A 150 -1.93 0.08 -14.62
C GLU A 150 -3.04 -0.97 -14.49
N LEU A 151 -3.31 -1.45 -13.27
CA LEU A 151 -4.39 -2.39 -12.97
C LEU A 151 -5.28 -1.84 -11.84
N GLU A 152 -6.57 -1.73 -12.09
CA GLU A 152 -7.57 -1.45 -11.05
C GLU A 152 -8.05 -2.75 -10.38
N VAL A 153 -8.30 -2.69 -9.07
CA VAL A 153 -8.68 -3.88 -8.26
C VAL A 153 -9.91 -4.60 -8.82
N VAL A 154 -10.96 -3.86 -9.18
CA VAL A 154 -12.21 -4.43 -9.72
C VAL A 154 -11.96 -5.12 -11.05
N GLN A 155 -11.18 -4.49 -11.93
CA GLN A 155 -10.85 -5.07 -13.23
C GLN A 155 -10.00 -6.33 -13.05
N GLY A 156 -9.08 -6.33 -12.10
CA GLY A 156 -8.29 -7.49 -11.70
C GLY A 156 -9.16 -8.64 -11.20
N LEU A 157 -10.17 -8.36 -10.38
CA LEU A 157 -11.15 -9.35 -9.90
C LEU A 157 -12.02 -9.89 -11.05
N LYS A 158 -12.59 -9.01 -11.89
CA LYS A 158 -13.44 -9.38 -13.03
C LYS A 158 -12.69 -10.26 -14.05
N SER A 159 -11.40 -9.99 -14.28
CA SER A 159 -10.53 -10.76 -15.20
C SER A 159 -9.92 -12.01 -14.57
N GLY A 160 -10.04 -12.20 -13.26
CA GLY A 160 -9.44 -13.32 -12.51
C GLY A 160 -7.93 -13.22 -12.30
N VAL A 161 -7.31 -12.09 -12.65
CA VAL A 161 -5.89 -11.79 -12.38
C VAL A 161 -5.66 -11.56 -10.88
N ILE A 162 -6.65 -10.99 -10.20
CA ILE A 162 -6.75 -10.92 -8.74
C ILE A 162 -7.85 -11.90 -8.33
N LYS A 163 -7.57 -12.74 -7.34
CA LYS A 163 -8.55 -13.67 -6.77
C LYS A 163 -8.88 -13.26 -5.35
N ALA A 164 -10.12 -13.48 -4.95
CA ALA A 164 -10.60 -13.24 -3.60
C ALA A 164 -11.20 -14.53 -3.05
N GLU A 165 -10.71 -14.99 -1.90
CA GLU A 165 -11.21 -16.18 -1.21
C GLU A 165 -11.70 -15.79 0.19
N GLY A 166 -12.96 -16.08 0.50
CA GLY A 166 -13.59 -15.74 1.79
C GLY A 166 -14.73 -14.74 1.66
N ASN A 167 -14.99 -13.98 2.73
CA ASN A 167 -16.12 -13.06 2.85
C ASN A 167 -15.77 -11.67 2.34
N ILE A 168 -15.98 -11.45 1.04
CA ILE A 168 -15.74 -10.14 0.39
C ILE A 168 -16.66 -9.04 0.94
N THR A 169 -17.90 -9.38 1.34
CA THR A 169 -18.86 -8.41 1.88
C THR A 169 -18.34 -7.77 3.16
N LYS A 170 -17.65 -8.54 4.00
CA LYS A 170 -17.00 -8.03 5.21
C LYS A 170 -15.92 -7.00 4.86
N ALA A 171 -15.08 -7.30 3.87
CA ALA A 171 -14.03 -6.39 3.41
C ALA A 171 -14.56 -5.10 2.79
N LEU A 172 -15.71 -5.14 2.12
CA LEU A 172 -16.40 -3.94 1.64
C LEU A 172 -16.82 -3.00 2.79
N GLY A 173 -17.00 -3.53 4.01
CA GLY A 173 -17.22 -2.73 5.21
C GLY A 173 -16.07 -1.77 5.55
N LEU A 174 -14.84 -2.05 5.09
CA LEU A 174 -13.68 -1.16 5.26
C LEU A 174 -13.66 0.01 4.28
N ARG A 175 -14.45 -0.04 3.21
CA ARG A 175 -14.42 0.99 2.15
C ARG A 175 -14.59 2.43 2.67
N PRO A 176 -15.55 2.74 3.55
CA PRO A 176 -15.68 4.10 4.07
C PRO A 176 -14.44 4.59 4.82
N ILE A 177 -13.76 3.70 5.55
CA ILE A 177 -12.51 4.01 6.27
C ILE A 177 -11.39 4.27 5.26
N ILE A 178 -11.26 3.42 4.24
CA ILE A 178 -10.29 3.58 3.15
C ILE A 178 -10.52 4.90 2.39
N ASP A 179 -11.77 5.28 2.15
CA ASP A 179 -12.12 6.52 1.44
C ASP A 179 -11.71 7.77 2.25
N ILE A 180 -11.88 7.77 3.57
CA ILE A 180 -11.44 8.87 4.44
C ILE A 180 -9.91 8.92 4.48
N ILE A 181 -9.26 7.78 4.73
CA ILE A 181 -7.79 7.68 4.73
C ILE A 181 -7.21 8.19 3.42
N SER A 182 -7.74 7.73 2.28
CA SER A 182 -7.27 8.12 0.94
C SER A 182 -7.34 9.63 0.70
N LYS A 183 -8.39 10.29 1.20
CA LYS A 183 -8.51 11.75 1.16
C LYS A 183 -7.43 12.43 2.01
N GLU A 184 -7.20 11.95 3.23
CA GLU A 184 -6.20 12.51 4.15
C GLU A 184 -4.77 12.39 3.61
N ILE A 185 -4.45 11.26 2.97
CA ILE A 185 -3.11 11.03 2.42
C ILE A 185 -2.95 11.49 0.96
N SER A 186 -3.97 12.14 0.39
CA SER A 186 -3.99 12.56 -1.02
C SER A 186 -3.62 11.46 -2.03
N ILE A 187 -3.81 10.19 -1.63
CA ILE A 187 -3.68 9.07 -2.55
C ILE A 187 -5.04 8.94 -3.24
N LYS A 188 -5.05 8.98 -4.58
CA LYS A 188 -6.28 8.65 -5.32
C LYS A 188 -6.78 7.29 -4.82
N PRO A 189 -8.00 7.20 -4.25
CA PRO A 189 -8.51 5.92 -3.77
C PRO A 189 -8.47 4.91 -4.91
N MET A 190 -8.00 3.70 -4.62
CA MET A 190 -8.17 2.59 -5.55
C MET A 190 -9.67 2.41 -5.73
N ASN A 191 -10.20 2.71 -6.91
CA ASN A 191 -11.63 2.63 -7.18
C ASN A 191 -12.11 1.17 -7.05
N ILE A 192 -12.67 0.81 -5.90
CA ILE A 192 -13.35 -0.46 -5.67
C ILE A 192 -14.85 -0.24 -5.92
N GLN A 193 -15.24 -0.17 -7.19
CA GLN A 193 -16.64 -0.25 -7.62
C GLN A 193 -16.94 -1.68 -8.11
N ILE A 194 -17.49 -2.53 -7.24
CA ILE A 194 -18.06 -3.81 -7.66
C ILE A 194 -19.52 -3.54 -8.04
N GLU A 195 -19.82 -3.63 -9.34
CA GLU A 195 -21.21 -3.69 -9.86
C GLU A 195 -21.85 -5.05 -9.55
#